data_AF-A0AAU3VJV1-F1
#
_entry.id   AF-A0AAU3VJV1-F1
#
_cell.length_a   1.000
_cell.length_b   1.000
_cell.length_c   1.000
_cell.angle_alpha   90.00
_cell.angle_beta   90.00
_cell.angle_gamma   90.00
#
_symmetry.space_group_name_H-M   'P 1'
#
loop_
_entity.id
_entity.type
_entity.pdbx_description
1 polymer ?
#
loop_
_entity_poly.entity_id
_entity_poly.type
_entity_poly.pdbx_seq_one_letter_code
_entity_poly.pdbx_strand_id
1 'polypeptide(L)'
;MLLFHFTRPELWPLILADAEIKATWPTAQEDRQELAGTVHLTSDPSPASLPGPFRDCTVRFTVEVPAPEAQRWHAWAGTRLPAQTVHVLTATHFGERPDEWFVVERAIPSAEWVSVVDLQVQKPLWPQP
;
A
#
# COMPACT_ATOMS: atom_id res chain seq x y z
N MET A 1 1.22 11.46 9.22
CA MET A 1 1.47 11.80 7.81
C MET A 1 0.38 11.16 6.98
N LEU A 2 -0.13 11.86 5.96
CA LEU A 2 -1.18 11.33 5.09
C LEU A 2 -0.56 10.55 3.94
N LEU A 3 -1.00 9.31 3.79
CA LEU A 3 -0.55 8.39 2.74
C LEU A 3 -1.75 7.65 2.14
N PHE A 4 -1.54 7.01 1.00
CA PHE A 4 -2.58 6.34 0.23
C PHE A 4 -2.28 4.86 0.06
N HIS A 5 -3.31 4.04 0.23
CA HIS A 5 -3.30 2.63 -0.14
C HIS A 5 -4.34 2.41 -1.23
N PHE A 6 -4.00 1.59 -2.22
CA PHE A 6 -4.90 1.23 -3.30
C PHE A 6 -5.17 -0.26 -3.27
N THR A 7 -6.43 -0.62 -3.43
CA THR A 7 -6.87 -2.01 -3.52
C THR A 7 -7.93 -2.17 -4.60
N ARG A 8 -8.21 -3.42 -4.95
CA ARG A 8 -9.27 -3.75 -5.89
C ARG A 8 -10.64 -3.68 -5.20
N PRO A 9 -11.70 -3.26 -5.91
CA PRO A 9 -13.06 -3.22 -5.36
C PRO A 9 -13.52 -4.51 -4.69
N GLU A 10 -13.15 -5.67 -5.23
CA GLU A 10 -13.56 -6.98 -4.70
C GLU A 10 -13.00 -7.26 -3.30
N LEU A 11 -11.89 -6.61 -2.93
CA LEU A 11 -11.23 -6.78 -1.62
C LEU A 11 -11.80 -5.85 -0.54
N TRP A 12 -12.54 -4.81 -0.93
CA TRP A 12 -13.11 -3.84 0.03
C TRP A 12 -13.97 -4.49 1.11
N PRO A 13 -14.95 -5.38 0.80
CA PRO A 13 -15.79 -5.99 1.83
C PRO A 13 -14.99 -6.78 2.87
N LEU A 14 -13.91 -7.42 2.46
CA LEU A 14 -13.03 -8.18 3.36
C LEU A 14 -12.25 -7.23 4.28
N ILE A 15 -11.62 -6.20 3.71
CA ILE A 15 -10.86 -5.20 4.48
C ILE A 15 -11.77 -4.47 5.47
N LEU A 16 -13.00 -4.13 5.06
CA LEU A 16 -13.98 -3.51 5.94
C LEU A 16 -14.38 -4.44 7.10
N ALA A 17 -14.61 -5.73 6.83
CA ALA A 17 -14.98 -6.71 7.86
C ALA A 17 -13.84 -6.95 8.87
N ASP A 18 -12.59 -6.97 8.40
CA ASP A 18 -11.41 -7.09 9.26
C ASP A 18 -11.07 -5.79 10.00
N ALA A 19 -11.62 -4.66 9.54
CA ALA A 19 -11.36 -3.32 10.07
C ALA A 19 -9.88 -2.93 10.06
N GLU A 20 -9.08 -3.49 9.14
CA GLU A 20 -7.66 -3.19 8.98
C GLU A 20 -7.14 -3.52 7.57
N ILE A 21 -6.13 -2.78 7.12
CA ILE A 21 -5.37 -3.10 5.91
C ILE A 21 -4.22 -4.02 6.33
N LYS A 22 -4.25 -5.29 5.88
CA LYS A 22 -3.22 -6.29 6.16
C LYS A 22 -2.14 -6.32 5.09
N ALA A 23 -0.97 -6.85 5.44
CA ALA A 23 0.06 -7.20 4.46
C ALA A 23 -0.44 -8.38 3.61
N THR A 24 -0.31 -8.26 2.28
CA THR A 24 -0.84 -9.24 1.31
C THR A 24 0.23 -9.84 0.41
N TRP A 25 1.51 -9.56 0.68
CA TRP A 25 2.61 -10.09 -0.12
C TRP A 25 2.69 -11.62 -0.01
N PRO A 26 2.93 -12.33 -1.13
CA PRO A 26 3.08 -13.78 -1.10
C PRO A 26 4.24 -14.20 -0.20
N THR A 27 3.96 -15.08 0.76
CA THR A 27 4.93 -15.62 1.73
C THR A 27 5.77 -16.77 1.17
N ALA A 28 5.44 -17.27 -0.03
CA ALA A 28 6.02 -18.50 -0.57
C ALA A 28 7.40 -18.33 -1.26
N GLN A 29 7.93 -17.10 -1.36
CA GLN A 29 9.28 -16.86 -1.88
C GLN A 29 10.22 -16.49 -0.74
N GLU A 30 11.25 -17.32 -0.51
CA GLU A 30 12.24 -17.15 0.57
C GLU A 30 12.88 -15.74 0.55
N ASP A 31 13.16 -15.20 -0.64
CA ASP A 31 13.76 -13.87 -0.82
C ASP A 31 12.82 -12.69 -0.49
N ARG A 32 11.59 -12.96 -0.06
CA ARG A 32 10.52 -11.96 0.15
C ARG A 32 9.86 -12.06 1.52
N GLN A 33 10.43 -12.83 2.45
CA GLN A 33 9.85 -13.00 3.78
C GLN A 33 9.69 -11.66 4.52
N GLU A 34 10.63 -10.72 4.37
CA GLU A 34 10.55 -9.36 4.94
C GLU A 34 9.34 -8.56 4.41
N LEU A 35 8.80 -8.87 3.23
CA LEU A 35 7.63 -8.19 2.67
C LEU A 35 6.30 -8.70 3.25
N ALA A 36 6.28 -9.91 3.80
CA ALA A 36 5.05 -10.56 4.27
C ALA A 36 4.38 -9.81 5.45
N GLY A 37 5.15 -9.01 6.19
CA GLY A 37 4.66 -8.22 7.33
C GLY A 37 4.38 -6.76 7.01
N THR A 38 4.47 -6.34 5.74
CA THR A 38 4.48 -4.92 5.40
C THR A 38 3.32 -4.45 4.54
N VAL A 39 2.76 -3.31 4.91
CA VAL A 39 1.78 -2.58 4.10
C VAL A 39 2.53 -1.51 3.31
N HIS A 40 2.26 -1.48 2.01
CA HIS A 40 2.86 -0.51 1.11
C HIS A 40 1.87 0.61 0.83
N LEU A 41 2.37 1.83 0.97
CA LEU A 41 1.62 3.07 0.81
C LEU A 41 2.35 3.98 -0.16
N THR A 42 1.64 4.92 -0.76
CA THR A 42 2.23 5.97 -1.61
C THR A 42 1.83 7.35 -1.11
N SER A 43 2.67 8.35 -1.36
CA SER A 43 2.30 9.76 -1.19
C SER A 43 1.48 10.31 -2.36
N ASP A 44 1.38 9.59 -3.48
CA ASP A 44 0.61 10.01 -4.65
C ASP A 44 -0.87 9.56 -4.53
N PRO A 45 -1.84 10.48 -4.51
CA PRO A 45 -3.26 10.15 -4.42
C PRO A 45 -3.87 9.63 -5.73
N SER A 46 -3.12 9.64 -6.84
CA SER A 46 -3.62 9.32 -8.18
C SER A 46 -3.48 7.83 -8.52
N PRO A 47 -4.57 7.13 -8.89
CA PRO A 47 -4.48 5.76 -9.37
C PRO A 47 -3.76 5.67 -10.74
N ALA A 48 -3.70 6.77 -11.51
CA ALA A 48 -2.97 6.80 -12.77
C ALA A 48 -1.45 6.63 -12.60
N SER A 49 -0.97 6.87 -11.38
CA SER A 49 0.42 6.70 -11.00
C SER A 49 0.78 5.26 -10.62
N LEU A 50 -0.21 4.38 -10.51
CA LEU A 50 0.03 2.99 -10.17
C LEU A 50 0.74 2.26 -11.32
N PRO A 51 1.69 1.37 -10.99
CA PRO A 51 2.31 0.47 -11.96
C PRO A 51 1.27 -0.38 -12.71
N GLY A 52 1.63 -0.83 -13.90
CA GLY A 52 0.76 -1.61 -14.79
C GLY A 52 -0.07 -2.72 -14.10
N PRO A 53 0.55 -3.58 -13.25
CA PRO A 53 -0.16 -4.65 -12.54
C PRO A 53 -1.26 -4.20 -11.55
N PHE A 54 -1.28 -2.92 -11.17
CA PHE A 54 -2.17 -2.37 -10.14
C PHE A 54 -3.19 -1.37 -10.70
N ARG A 55 -3.32 -1.27 -12.04
CA ARG A 55 -4.25 -0.33 -12.67
C ARG A 55 -5.73 -0.60 -12.39
N ASP A 56 -6.06 -1.81 -11.95
CA ASP A 56 -7.39 -2.22 -11.51
C ASP A 56 -7.68 -1.89 -10.03
N CYS A 57 -6.70 -1.37 -9.29
CA CYS A 57 -6.86 -0.95 -7.90
C CYS A 57 -7.50 0.44 -7.83
N THR A 58 -8.83 0.48 -7.87
CA THR A 58 -9.62 1.73 -7.91
C THR A 58 -10.13 2.18 -6.55
N VAL A 59 -10.07 1.34 -5.51
CA VAL A 59 -10.42 1.74 -4.15
C VAL A 59 -9.21 2.35 -3.47
N ARG A 60 -9.31 3.65 -3.16
CA ARG A 60 -8.26 4.40 -2.48
C ARG A 60 -8.63 4.62 -1.02
N PHE A 61 -7.75 4.16 -0.13
CA PHE A 61 -7.71 4.56 1.27
C PHE A 61 -6.82 5.77 1.42
N THR A 62 -7.27 6.75 2.18
CA THR A 62 -6.41 7.78 2.76
C THR A 62 -6.19 7.40 4.21
N VAL A 63 -4.94 7.27 4.64
CA VAL A 63 -4.57 6.85 6.00
C VAL A 63 -3.65 7.88 6.64
N GLU A 64 -3.78 8.04 7.96
CA GLU A 64 -2.85 8.83 8.75
C GLU A 64 -1.92 7.92 9.55
N VAL A 65 -0.65 7.87 9.15
CA VAL A 65 0.38 7.05 9.82
C VAL A 65 1.37 7.93 10.55
N PRO A 66 1.78 7.61 11.80
CA PRO A 66 2.86 8.32 12.48
C PRO A 66 4.13 8.35 11.65
N ALA A 67 4.77 9.52 11.52
CA ALA A 67 5.95 9.65 10.66
C ALA A 67 7.12 8.69 10.99
N PRO A 68 7.39 8.34 12.26
CA PRO A 68 8.43 7.36 12.60
C PRO A 68 8.14 5.93 12.09
N GLU A 69 6.87 5.60 11.83
CA GLU A 69 6.44 4.27 11.41
C GLU A 69 6.38 4.13 9.88
N ALA A 70 6.29 5.24 9.15
CA ALA A 70 6.25 5.28 7.69
C ALA A 70 7.66 5.46 7.12
N GLN A 71 8.31 4.36 6.79
CA GLN A 71 9.66 4.37 6.24
C GLN A 71 9.61 4.53 4.72
N ARG A 72 10.49 5.34 4.13
CA ARG A 72 10.63 5.38 2.67
C ARG A 72 11.05 4.03 2.15
N TRP A 73 10.39 3.55 1.09
CA TRP A 73 10.61 2.21 0.56
C TRP A 73 12.07 1.96 0.23
N HIS A 74 12.76 2.90 -0.43
CA HIS A 74 14.14 2.65 -0.86
C HIS A 74 15.11 2.51 0.32
N ALA A 75 14.90 3.29 1.39
CA ALA A 75 15.69 3.21 2.61
C ALA A 75 15.44 1.91 3.37
N TRP A 76 14.17 1.50 3.52
CA TRP A 76 13.82 0.23 4.14
C TRP A 76 14.38 -0.94 3.31
N ALA A 77 14.09 -0.99 2.01
CA ALA A 77 14.47 -2.07 1.12
C ALA A 77 15.99 -2.24 0.99
N GLY A 78 16.75 -1.13 0.97
CA GLY A 78 18.22 -1.17 0.91
C GLY A 78 18.90 -1.81 2.13
N THR A 79 18.19 -1.91 3.26
CA THR A 79 18.70 -2.55 4.49
C THR A 79 18.14 -3.96 4.72
N ARG A 80 17.00 -4.30 4.10
CA ARG A 80 16.27 -5.55 4.36
C ARG A 80 16.31 -6.55 3.21
N LEU A 81 16.46 -6.09 1.97
CA LEU A 81 16.30 -6.92 0.78
C LEU A 81 17.62 -7.04 -0.01
N PRO A 82 17.84 -8.17 -0.71
CA PRO A 82 18.91 -8.30 -1.68
C PRO A 82 18.80 -7.24 -2.78
N ALA A 83 19.93 -6.68 -3.22
CA ALA A 83 19.96 -5.61 -4.22
C ALA A 83 19.22 -5.95 -5.53
N GLN A 84 19.30 -7.22 -5.96
CA GLN A 84 18.57 -7.70 -7.14
C GLN A 84 17.05 -7.65 -6.93
N THR A 85 16.57 -8.03 -5.75
CA THR A 85 15.15 -7.94 -5.37
C THR A 85 14.69 -6.49 -5.36
N VAL A 86 15.48 -5.58 -4.77
CA VAL A 86 15.20 -4.13 -4.80
C VAL A 86 15.05 -3.65 -6.24
N HIS A 87 16.01 -3.95 -7.11
CA HIS A 87 15.98 -3.53 -8.52
C HIS A 87 14.71 -4.02 -9.26
N VAL A 88 14.36 -5.30 -9.11
CA VAL A 88 13.18 -5.88 -9.76
C VAL A 88 11.88 -5.24 -9.25
N LEU A 89 11.77 -5.03 -7.94
CA LEU A 89 10.55 -4.44 -7.36
C LEU A 89 10.41 -2.96 -7.71
N THR A 90 11.50 -2.18 -7.75
CA THR A 90 11.46 -0.79 -8.24
C THR A 90 10.83 -0.71 -9.64
N ALA A 91 11.28 -1.56 -10.55
CA ALA A 91 10.82 -1.56 -11.94
C ALA A 91 9.37 -2.05 -12.11
N THR A 92 8.95 -3.03 -11.29
CA THR A 92 7.67 -3.73 -11.51
C THR A 92 6.54 -3.27 -10.59
N HIS A 93 6.84 -2.96 -9.32
CA HIS A 93 5.85 -2.70 -8.28
C HIS A 93 5.81 -1.25 -7.81
N PHE A 94 6.81 -0.44 -8.18
CA PHE A 94 6.90 0.97 -7.76
C PHE A 94 7.03 1.94 -8.95
N GLY A 95 6.96 1.43 -10.18
CA GLY A 95 6.85 2.25 -11.39
C GLY A 95 8.01 3.22 -11.58
N GLU A 96 9.22 2.79 -11.20
CA GLU A 96 10.45 3.61 -11.23
C GLU A 96 10.42 4.88 -10.37
N ARG A 97 9.45 5.01 -9.46
CA ARG A 97 9.32 6.14 -8.51
C ARG A 97 9.39 5.68 -7.06
N PRO A 98 10.46 4.98 -6.65
CA PRO A 98 10.56 4.37 -5.31
C PRO A 98 10.49 5.40 -4.17
N ASP A 99 10.80 6.66 -4.43
CA ASP A 99 10.78 7.75 -3.43
C ASP A 99 9.37 8.19 -3.02
N GLU A 100 8.35 7.87 -3.82
CA GLU A 100 6.94 8.15 -3.51
C GLU A 100 6.32 7.04 -2.66
N TRP A 101 7.02 5.92 -2.46
CA TRP A 101 6.51 4.76 -1.74
C TRP A 101 7.04 4.66 -0.33
N PHE A 102 6.17 4.18 0.55
CA PHE A 102 6.39 4.01 1.97
C PHE A 102 6.03 2.61 2.40
N VAL A 103 6.69 2.14 3.45
CA VAL A 103 6.53 0.83 4.06
C VAL A 103 6.15 1.04 5.52
N VAL A 104 5.10 0.34 5.94
CA VAL A 104 4.67 0.24 7.34
C VAL A 104 4.75 -1.22 7.74
N GLU A 105 5.51 -1.53 8.80
CA GLU A 105 5.76 -2.91 9.27
C GLU A 105 4.67 -3.42 10.22
N ARG A 106 3.40 -3.12 9.93
CA ARG A 106 2.20 -3.59 10.65
C ARG A 106 0.94 -3.42 9.79
N ALA A 107 -0.15 -4.05 10.21
CA ALA A 107 -1.48 -3.73 9.67
C ALA A 107 -1.89 -2.29 10.04
N ILE A 108 -2.74 -1.69 9.20
CA ILE A 108 -3.28 -0.33 9.39
C ILE A 108 -4.75 -0.43 9.82
N PRO A 109 -5.06 -0.26 11.11
CA PRO A 109 -6.42 -0.37 11.63
C PRO A 109 -7.30 0.76 11.09
N SER A 110 -8.62 0.53 11.09
CA SER A 110 -9.62 1.50 10.62
C SER A 110 -9.63 2.81 11.41
N ALA A 111 -9.11 2.81 12.64
CA ALA A 111 -8.90 4.02 13.43
C ALA A 111 -7.88 4.99 12.79
N GLU A 112 -7.02 4.50 11.90
CA GLU A 112 -6.05 5.31 11.14
C GLU A 112 -6.56 5.66 9.75
N TRP A 113 -7.75 5.20 9.36
CA TRP A 113 -8.36 5.56 8.09
C TRP A 113 -8.98 6.95 8.20
N VAL A 114 -8.73 7.78 7.19
CA VAL A 114 -9.31 9.12 7.06
C VAL A 114 -10.50 9.08 6.09
N SER A 115 -10.37 8.35 4.99
CA SER A 115 -11.43 8.15 4.01
C SER A 115 -11.15 6.93 3.13
N VAL A 116 -12.22 6.34 2.60
CA VAL A 116 -12.14 5.31 1.56
C VAL A 116 -13.06 5.68 0.41
N VAL A 117 -12.54 5.72 -0.81
CA VAL A 117 -13.27 6.14 -2.01
C VAL A 117 -13.05 5.12 -3.13
N ASP A 118 -14.13 4.68 -3.77
CA ASP A 118 -14.06 4.00 -5.05
C ASP A 118 -13.93 5.06 -6.17
N LEU A 119 -12.75 5.14 -6.77
CA LEU A 119 -12.44 6.11 -7.81
C LEU A 119 -13.01 5.74 -9.19
N GLN A 120 -13.43 4.49 -9.39
CA GLN A 120 -14.08 4.09 -10.64
C GLN A 120 -15.44 4.77 -10.79
N VAL A 121 -16.19 4.84 -9.69
CA VAL A 121 -17.54 5.43 -9.64
C VAL A 121 -17.60 6.74 -8.86
N GLN A 122 -16.45 7.22 -8.36
CA GLN A 122 -16.32 8.43 -7.54
C GLN A 122 -17.24 8.41 -6.30
N LYS A 123 -17.32 7.27 -5.63
CA LYS A 123 -18.23 7.04 -4.50
C LYS A 123 -17.46 6.89 -3.17
N PRO A 124 -17.82 7.65 -2.13
CA PRO A 124 -17.28 7.39 -0.79
C PRO A 124 -17.82 6.06 -0.25
N LEU A 125 -16.91 5.24 0.27
CA LEU A 125 -17.20 3.95 0.89
C LEU A 125 -17.11 4.01 2.42
N TRP A 126 -16.27 4.89 2.96
CA TRP A 126 -16.07 5.08 4.40
C TRP A 126 -15.59 6.52 4.73
N PRO A 127 -16.01 7.12 5.86
CA PRO A 127 -16.95 6.58 6.86
C PRO A 127 -18.36 6.42 6.28
N GLN A 128 -19.10 5.42 6.76
CA GLN A 128 -20.51 5.31 6.41
C GLN A 128 -21.27 6.50 7.05
N PRO A 129 -22.18 7.14 6.30
CA PRO A 129 -23.02 8.21 6.85
C PRO A 129 -23.97 7.72 7.94
#